data_AF-A0A3M1CJM6-F1
#
_entry.id   AF-A0A3M1CJM6-F1
#
_cell.length_a   1.000
_cell.length_b   1.000
_cell.length_c   1.000
_cell.angle_alpha   90.00
_cell.angle_beta   90.00
_cell.angle_gamma   90.00
#
_symmetry.space_group_name_H-M   'P 1'
#
loop_
_entity.id
_entity.type
_entity.pdbx_description
1 polymer ?
#
loop_
_entity_poly.entity_id
_entity_poly.type
_entity_poly.pdbx_seq_one_letter_code
_entity_poly.pdbx_strand_id
1 'polypeptide(L)'
;MLSAIVIAIVIVAVFGPTIKRTLDLKDPPVLVWPLMLLAAASPAVMGYIVLHPGEPVAEADISPLSKVVVLEAPPHHSILVTANLNEDPKGSTPNKTDYALALSGPGWTGKATGEIRRKANNDDDVDVDVLDGEQLSESGRRRNGKWGEDLQQRFDLKGPGPVQIELTNFSGEAASSLHIEVIKSPPPSWLLWIGALTLGAIALVVEIRHGPTQLAGDVAMVALYGVFLRDGVTPVDSFQRVAFAAAPAALVGWGIFASIGYLVDRKRAREARKAERERALEEQRQLEEALRKRRRR
;
A
#
# COMPACT_ATOMS: atom_id res chain seq x y z
N MET A 1 -8.82 -16.19 -6.28
CA MET A 1 -8.32 -17.13 -5.24
C MET A 1 -6.83 -16.96 -4.96
N LEU A 2 -5.95 -16.93 -5.97
CA LEU A 2 -4.50 -16.73 -5.80
C LEU A 2 -4.14 -15.43 -5.06
N SER A 3 -4.80 -14.31 -5.35
CA SER A 3 -4.58 -13.03 -4.66
C SER A 3 -4.81 -13.09 -3.15
N ALA A 4 -5.82 -13.84 -2.69
CA ALA A 4 -6.10 -14.03 -1.26
C ALA A 4 -5.00 -14.86 -0.58
N ILE A 5 -4.48 -15.87 -1.28
CA ILE A 5 -3.35 -16.68 -0.81
C ILE A 5 -2.10 -15.80 -0.66
N VAL A 6 -1.81 -14.93 -1.64
CA VAL A 6 -0.68 -13.99 -1.56
C VAL A 6 -0.81 -13.07 -0.34
N ILE A 7 -1.98 -12.49 -0.10
CA ILE A 7 -2.21 -11.64 1.08
C ILE A 7 -1.94 -12.43 2.37
N ALA A 8 -2.45 -13.66 2.48
CA ALA A 8 -2.21 -14.53 3.63
C ALA A 8 -0.71 -14.86 3.80
N ILE A 9 -0.01 -15.16 2.71
CA ILE A 9 1.44 -15.41 2.72
C ILE A 9 2.20 -14.19 3.21
N VAL A 10 1.89 -12.98 2.74
CA VAL A 10 2.55 -11.74 3.19
C VAL A 10 2.33 -11.54 4.70
N ILE A 11 1.09 -11.70 5.19
CA ILE A 11 0.77 -11.56 6.62
C ILE A 11 1.57 -12.58 7.44
N VAL A 12 1.56 -13.86 7.05
CA VAL A 12 2.27 -14.93 7.78
C VAL A 12 3.78 -14.77 7.70
N ALA A 13 4.32 -14.34 6.56
CA ALA A 13 5.76 -14.13 6.38
C ALA A 13 6.29 -13.01 7.27
N VAL A 14 5.50 -11.95 7.49
CA VAL A 14 5.88 -10.85 8.38
C VAL A 14 5.62 -11.22 9.84
N PHE A 15 4.42 -11.69 10.17
CA PHE A 15 4.04 -11.93 11.56
C PHE A 15 4.54 -13.25 12.15
N GLY A 16 4.85 -14.28 11.35
CA GLY A 16 5.43 -15.53 11.86
C GLY A 16 6.70 -15.29 12.68
N PRO A 17 7.72 -14.60 12.12
CA PRO A 17 8.90 -14.18 12.87
C PRO A 17 8.58 -13.26 14.07
N THR A 18 7.66 -12.31 13.94
CA THR A 18 7.26 -11.41 15.04
C THR A 18 6.62 -12.16 16.21
N ILE A 19 5.77 -13.14 15.93
CA ILE A 19 5.14 -14.02 16.92
C ILE A 19 6.22 -14.78 17.68
N LYS A 20 7.15 -15.42 16.95
CA LYS A 20 8.28 -16.14 17.58
C LYS A 20 9.07 -15.23 18.52
N ARG A 21 9.47 -14.04 18.05
CA ARG A 21 10.20 -13.05 18.87
C ARG A 21 9.42 -12.60 20.10
N THR A 22 8.11 -12.48 19.99
CA THR A 22 7.26 -12.08 21.11
C THR A 22 7.12 -13.20 22.13
N LEU A 23 6.98 -14.45 21.68
CA LEU A 23 6.90 -15.63 22.55
C LEU A 23 8.22 -15.94 23.26
N ASP A 24 9.35 -15.56 22.67
CA ASP A 24 10.68 -15.69 23.27
C ASP A 24 10.91 -14.68 24.43
N LEU A 25 10.01 -13.72 24.64
CA LEU A 25 10.06 -12.80 25.78
C LEU A 25 9.66 -13.50 27.08
N LYS A 26 10.32 -13.13 28.18
CA LYS A 26 10.01 -13.62 29.52
C LYS A 26 8.55 -13.35 29.92
N ASP A 27 8.05 -12.16 29.59
CA ASP A 27 6.69 -11.71 29.87
C ASP A 27 6.09 -11.07 28.61
N PRO A 28 5.43 -11.84 27.72
CA PRO A 28 4.90 -11.33 26.47
C PRO A 28 3.74 -10.35 26.71
N PRO A 29 3.81 -9.12 26.16
CA PRO A 29 2.74 -8.14 26.37
C PRO A 29 1.46 -8.58 25.66
N VAL A 30 0.38 -8.76 26.44
CA VAL A 30 -0.93 -9.20 25.94
C VAL A 30 -1.48 -8.28 24.84
N LEU A 31 -1.14 -6.99 24.87
CA LEU A 31 -1.58 -6.01 23.87
C LEU A 31 -1.03 -6.28 22.46
N VAL A 32 0.03 -7.08 22.30
CA VAL A 32 0.59 -7.42 20.98
C VAL A 32 -0.41 -8.18 20.12
N TRP A 33 -1.14 -9.11 20.70
CA TRP A 33 -2.09 -9.97 19.97
C TRP A 33 -3.22 -9.19 19.29
N PRO A 34 -4.03 -8.37 20.00
CA PRO A 34 -5.07 -7.57 19.35
C PRO A 34 -4.49 -6.58 18.33
N LEU A 35 -3.29 -6.05 18.57
CA LEU A 35 -2.62 -5.15 17.65
C LEU A 35 -2.26 -5.84 16.32
N MET A 36 -1.66 -7.03 16.39
CA MET A 36 -1.34 -7.83 15.22
C MET A 36 -2.61 -8.27 14.47
N LEU A 37 -3.67 -8.64 15.20
CA LEU A 37 -4.97 -8.99 14.59
C LEU A 37 -5.58 -7.80 13.84
N LEU A 38 -5.60 -6.61 14.44
CA LEU A 38 -6.10 -5.40 13.78
C LEU A 38 -5.25 -5.02 12.56
N ALA A 39 -3.93 -5.16 12.66
CA ALA A 39 -3.04 -4.91 11.54
C ALA A 39 -3.25 -5.92 10.39
N ALA A 40 -3.40 -7.21 10.69
CA ALA A 40 -3.72 -8.24 9.70
C ALA A 40 -5.11 -8.07 9.07
N ALA A 41 -6.09 -7.58 9.84
CA ALA A 41 -7.43 -7.31 9.34
C ALA A 41 -7.42 -6.23 8.24
N SER A 42 -6.53 -5.24 8.32
CA SER A 42 -6.43 -4.16 7.32
C SER A 42 -6.25 -4.68 5.87
N PRO A 43 -5.18 -5.42 5.52
CA PRO A 43 -5.00 -5.95 4.17
C PRO A 43 -6.01 -7.05 3.82
N ALA A 44 -6.50 -7.83 4.78
CA ALA A 44 -7.53 -8.85 4.52
C ALA A 44 -8.86 -8.22 4.09
N VAL A 45 -9.34 -7.24 4.85
CA VAL A 45 -10.58 -6.50 4.55
C VAL A 45 -10.42 -5.68 3.29
N MET A 46 -9.28 -4.99 3.12
CA MET A 46 -9.06 -4.20 1.91
C MET A 46 -8.96 -5.06 0.66
N GLY A 47 -8.22 -6.17 0.74
CA GLY A 47 -8.13 -7.12 -0.36
C GLY A 47 -9.50 -7.66 -0.76
N TYR A 48 -10.36 -7.97 0.23
CA TYR A 48 -11.73 -8.38 -0.05
C TYR A 48 -12.54 -7.29 -0.76
N ILE A 49 -12.55 -6.06 -0.21
CA ILE A 49 -13.32 -4.93 -0.77
C ILE A 49 -12.87 -4.57 -2.19
N VAL A 50 -11.56 -4.58 -2.43
CA VAL A 50 -11.00 -4.17 -3.72
C VAL A 50 -11.19 -5.24 -4.79
N LEU A 51 -11.12 -6.52 -4.42
CA LEU A 51 -11.33 -7.64 -5.35
C LEU A 51 -12.82 -7.98 -5.55
N HIS A 52 -13.69 -7.53 -4.64
CA HIS A 52 -15.14 -7.77 -4.71
C HIS A 52 -15.90 -6.45 -4.44
N PRO A 53 -15.86 -5.49 -5.39
CA PRO A 53 -16.48 -4.18 -5.21
C PRO A 53 -18.02 -4.21 -5.12
N GLY A 54 -18.64 -5.35 -5.42
CA GLY A 54 -20.09 -5.55 -5.45
C GLY A 54 -20.65 -5.38 -6.85
N GLU A 55 -21.98 -5.39 -6.97
CA GLU A 55 -22.67 -5.10 -8.21
C GLU A 55 -22.57 -3.60 -8.54
N PRO A 56 -22.24 -3.24 -9.79
CA PRO A 56 -22.20 -1.85 -10.22
C PRO A 56 -23.61 -1.26 -10.24
N VAL A 57 -23.72 0.00 -9.80
CA VAL A 57 -25.01 0.71 -9.70
C VAL A 57 -25.42 1.32 -11.04
N ALA A 58 -24.44 1.64 -11.87
CA ALA A 58 -24.62 2.12 -13.22
C ALA A 58 -23.43 1.69 -14.08
N GLU A 59 -23.69 1.38 -15.34
CA GLU A 59 -22.70 0.94 -16.30
C GLU A 59 -22.93 1.66 -17.63
N ALA A 60 -21.84 1.90 -18.37
CA ALA A 60 -21.92 2.36 -19.75
C ALA A 60 -20.62 2.12 -20.50
N ASP A 61 -20.73 1.97 -21.82
CA ASP A 61 -19.57 1.92 -22.69
C ASP A 61 -19.31 3.27 -23.34
N ILE A 62 -18.05 3.71 -23.29
CA ILE A 62 -17.56 4.89 -24.00
C ILE A 62 -16.62 4.43 -25.11
N SER A 63 -16.76 5.01 -26.29
CA SER A 63 -15.95 4.65 -27.46
C SER A 63 -15.58 5.90 -28.25
N PRO A 64 -14.64 5.81 -29.20
CA PRO A 64 -14.33 6.94 -30.08
C PRO A 64 -15.56 7.48 -30.84
N LEU A 65 -16.59 6.66 -31.03
CA LEU A 65 -17.85 7.01 -31.69
C LEU A 65 -18.88 7.59 -30.71
N SER A 66 -18.89 7.13 -29.46
CA SER A 66 -19.75 7.63 -28.38
C SER A 66 -18.88 8.21 -27.27
N LYS A 67 -18.53 9.49 -27.41
CA LYS A 67 -17.49 10.13 -26.58
C LYS A 67 -18.00 10.66 -25.25
N VAL A 68 -19.30 10.71 -25.00
CA VAL A 68 -19.85 11.32 -23.78
C VAL A 68 -20.90 10.41 -23.19
N VAL A 69 -20.78 10.17 -21.89
CA VAL A 69 -21.73 9.40 -21.10
C VAL A 69 -22.05 10.19 -19.84
N VAL A 70 -23.30 10.12 -19.38
CA VAL A 70 -23.71 10.64 -18.07
C VAL A 70 -24.21 9.48 -17.22
N LEU A 71 -23.58 9.28 -16.06
CA LEU A 71 -23.95 8.25 -15.09
C LEU A 71 -24.36 8.90 -13.78
N GLU A 72 -25.38 8.35 -13.12
CA GLU A 72 -25.78 8.81 -11.80
C GLU A 72 -24.96 8.08 -10.73
N ALA A 73 -24.19 8.82 -9.93
CA ALA A 73 -23.34 8.24 -8.91
C ALA A 73 -23.89 8.50 -7.49
N PRO A 74 -24.18 7.44 -6.70
CA PRO A 74 -24.54 7.61 -5.30
C PRO A 74 -23.35 8.09 -4.45
N PRO A 75 -23.58 8.53 -3.19
CA PRO A 75 -22.52 8.89 -2.27
C PRO A 75 -21.54 7.72 -2.04
N HIS A 76 -20.25 8.02 -1.87
CA HIS A 76 -19.19 7.02 -1.61
C HIS A 76 -19.02 5.96 -2.73
N HIS A 77 -19.16 6.38 -3.98
CA HIS A 77 -18.89 5.55 -5.15
C HIS A 77 -17.68 6.04 -5.93
N SER A 78 -17.03 5.13 -6.63
CA SER A 78 -15.90 5.35 -7.51
C SER A 78 -16.29 4.88 -8.91
N ILE A 79 -15.65 5.47 -9.92
CA ILE A 79 -15.74 4.96 -11.28
C ILE A 79 -14.64 3.93 -11.48
N LEU A 80 -14.99 2.74 -11.94
CA LEU A 80 -14.06 1.76 -12.46
C LEU A 80 -14.10 1.82 -13.99
N VAL A 81 -12.93 2.01 -14.60
CA VAL A 81 -12.76 2.02 -16.05
C VAL A 81 -12.07 0.73 -16.42
N THR A 82 -12.73 -0.08 -17.24
CA THR A 82 -12.24 -1.37 -17.75
C THR A 82 -12.02 -1.27 -19.26
N ALA A 83 -10.89 -1.75 -19.75
CA ALA A 83 -10.60 -1.76 -21.18
C ALA A 83 -11.23 -2.98 -21.88
N ASN A 84 -12.01 -2.74 -22.94
CA ASN A 84 -12.46 -3.80 -23.84
C ASN A 84 -11.41 -4.01 -24.94
N LEU A 85 -10.69 -5.12 -24.88
CA LEU A 85 -9.60 -5.42 -25.82
C LEU A 85 -10.15 -5.80 -27.20
N ASN A 86 -9.50 -5.33 -28.28
CA ASN A 86 -9.85 -5.74 -29.64
C ASN A 86 -9.43 -7.18 -29.92
N GLU A 87 -10.27 -8.01 -30.54
CA GLU A 87 -9.95 -9.41 -30.83
C GLU A 87 -8.73 -9.56 -31.77
N ASP A 88 -8.71 -8.84 -32.89
CA ASP A 88 -7.62 -8.86 -33.88
C ASP A 88 -7.11 -7.43 -34.22
N PRO A 89 -6.02 -6.95 -33.60
CA PRO A 89 -5.39 -5.70 -34.03
C PRO A 89 -4.81 -5.91 -35.42
N LYS A 90 -5.40 -5.26 -36.43
CA LYS A 90 -4.95 -5.36 -37.82
C LYS A 90 -3.64 -4.58 -38.00
N GLY A 91 -2.49 -5.21 -37.73
CA GLY A 91 -1.19 -4.72 -38.21
C GLY A 91 -0.03 -4.86 -37.23
N SER A 92 1.18 -4.55 -37.72
CA SER A 92 2.43 -4.58 -36.97
C SER A 92 2.69 -3.31 -36.13
N THR A 93 1.64 -2.65 -35.61
CA THR A 93 1.72 -1.37 -34.90
C THR A 93 0.89 -1.37 -33.61
N PRO A 94 1.21 -0.47 -32.67
CA PRO A 94 1.56 -0.82 -31.30
C PRO A 94 0.38 -1.42 -30.53
N ASN A 95 0.67 -2.48 -29.78
CA ASN A 95 -0.23 -3.08 -28.80
C ASN A 95 -0.46 -2.16 -27.59
N LYS A 96 -0.90 -0.94 -27.87
CA LYS A 96 -1.06 0.12 -26.90
C LYS A 96 -2.23 1.00 -27.31
N THR A 97 -3.03 1.44 -26.34
CA THR A 97 -4.06 2.46 -26.48
C THR A 97 -3.89 3.48 -25.36
N ASP A 98 -3.56 4.72 -25.71
CA ASP A 98 -3.59 5.85 -24.80
C ASP A 98 -5.00 6.45 -24.76
N TYR A 99 -5.49 6.78 -23.57
CA TYR A 99 -6.79 7.42 -23.41
C TYR A 99 -6.76 8.57 -22.40
N ALA A 100 -7.65 9.54 -22.59
CA ALA A 100 -7.87 10.65 -21.68
C ALA A 100 -9.37 10.88 -21.48
N LEU A 101 -9.81 10.83 -20.22
CA LEU A 101 -11.17 11.11 -19.78
C LEU A 101 -11.22 12.47 -19.07
N ALA A 102 -12.19 13.31 -19.44
CA ALA A 102 -12.63 14.42 -18.63
C ALA A 102 -13.83 13.96 -17.80
N LEU A 103 -13.75 14.16 -16.50
CA LEU A 103 -14.79 13.82 -15.52
C LEU A 103 -15.35 15.12 -14.98
N SER A 104 -16.67 15.32 -15.05
CA SER A 104 -17.34 16.48 -14.45
C SER A 104 -18.54 16.04 -13.63
N GLY A 105 -18.72 16.67 -12.48
CA GLY A 105 -19.87 16.49 -11.62
C GLY A 105 -20.26 17.80 -10.94
N PRO A 106 -21.27 17.81 -10.06
CA PRO A 106 -21.75 19.02 -9.42
C PRO A 106 -20.64 19.70 -8.60
N GLY A 107 -20.13 20.84 -9.09
CA GLY A 107 -19.11 21.63 -8.41
C GLY A 107 -17.68 21.09 -8.47
N TRP A 108 -17.41 20.07 -9.29
CA TRP A 108 -16.04 19.57 -9.48
C TRP A 108 -15.78 19.08 -10.90
N THR A 109 -14.53 19.24 -11.33
CA THR A 109 -14.00 18.65 -12.57
C THR A 109 -12.72 17.91 -12.26
N GLY A 110 -12.43 16.91 -13.08
CA GLY A 110 -11.26 16.07 -13.01
C GLY A 110 -10.84 15.65 -14.40
N LYS A 111 -9.56 15.28 -14.53
CA LYS A 111 -9.03 14.64 -15.73
C LYS A 111 -8.38 13.35 -15.30
N ALA A 112 -8.55 12.34 -16.12
CA ALA A 112 -7.98 11.03 -15.98
C ALA A 112 -7.29 10.69 -17.29
N THR A 113 -6.08 10.15 -17.21
CA THR A 113 -5.33 9.69 -18.37
C THR A 113 -4.79 8.33 -18.04
N GLY A 114 -4.83 7.44 -19.02
CA GLY A 114 -4.42 6.06 -18.85
C GLY A 114 -3.85 5.50 -20.13
N GLU A 115 -3.20 4.36 -19.98
CA GLU A 115 -2.51 3.66 -21.05
C GLU A 115 -2.82 2.18 -20.91
N ILE A 116 -3.38 1.61 -21.96
CA ILE A 116 -3.68 0.18 -22.08
C ILE A 116 -2.59 -0.42 -22.95
N ARG A 117 -1.98 -1.53 -22.51
CA ARG A 117 -1.02 -2.28 -23.33
C ARG A 117 -1.48 -3.72 -23.44
N ARG A 118 -1.37 -4.27 -24.64
CA ARG A 118 -1.51 -5.70 -24.94
C ARG A 118 -0.12 -6.28 -25.18
N LYS A 119 0.12 -7.55 -24.88
CA LYS A 119 1.39 -8.19 -25.25
C LYS A 119 1.39 -8.66 -26.70
N ALA A 120 2.53 -8.49 -27.38
CA ALA A 120 2.81 -9.12 -28.66
C ALA A 120 3.48 -10.48 -28.37
N ASN A 121 2.92 -11.56 -28.89
CA ASN A 121 3.51 -12.90 -28.98
C ASN A 121 3.56 -13.74 -27.69
N ASN A 122 2.49 -14.50 -27.43
CA ASN A 122 2.50 -15.97 -27.42
C ASN A 122 1.13 -16.48 -27.02
N ASP A 123 0.60 -17.44 -27.77
CA ASP A 123 -0.77 -17.93 -27.65
C ASP A 123 -1.07 -18.75 -26.39
N ASP A 124 -0.11 -19.05 -25.49
CA ASP A 124 -0.43 -19.94 -24.35
C ASP A 124 0.37 -19.73 -23.03
N ASP A 125 1.33 -18.80 -22.92
CA ASP A 125 1.97 -18.54 -21.61
C ASP A 125 2.62 -17.16 -21.51
N VAL A 126 2.32 -16.44 -20.44
CA VAL A 126 2.53 -14.98 -20.32
C VAL A 126 3.50 -14.66 -19.19
N ASP A 127 4.80 -14.53 -19.49
CA ASP A 127 5.81 -13.94 -18.59
C ASP A 127 6.41 -12.65 -19.16
N VAL A 128 6.60 -11.65 -18.29
CA VAL A 128 6.67 -10.20 -18.60
C VAL A 128 7.99 -9.59 -18.13
N ASP A 129 8.69 -8.85 -19.01
CA ASP A 129 9.71 -7.85 -18.66
C ASP A 129 9.54 -6.61 -19.55
N VAL A 130 9.60 -5.39 -19.00
CA VAL A 130 9.64 -4.13 -19.78
C VAL A 130 10.47 -3.03 -19.08
N LEU A 131 11.31 -2.35 -19.88
CA LEU A 131 12.23 -1.25 -19.53
C LEU A 131 11.60 0.16 -19.62
N ASP A 132 12.29 1.12 -18.99
CA ASP A 132 11.84 2.49 -18.67
C ASP A 132 11.80 3.48 -19.85
N GLY A 133 10.82 4.39 -19.81
CA GLY A 133 10.80 5.66 -20.53
C GLY A 133 10.31 6.80 -19.61
N GLU A 134 10.95 7.96 -19.70
CA GLU A 134 10.66 9.16 -18.90
C GLU A 134 9.44 9.92 -19.43
N GLN A 135 8.60 10.46 -18.53
CA GLN A 135 7.79 11.64 -18.84
C GLN A 135 7.38 12.47 -17.61
N LEU A 136 7.25 13.77 -17.89
CA LEU A 136 7.24 14.94 -17.03
C LEU A 136 5.96 15.16 -16.21
N SER A 137 6.18 15.57 -14.95
CA SER A 137 5.48 16.62 -14.18
C SER A 137 3.94 16.68 -14.24
N GLU A 138 3.27 16.06 -13.26
CA GLU A 138 1.92 16.48 -12.83
C GLU A 138 1.77 16.33 -11.30
N SER A 139 1.15 17.33 -10.66
CA SER A 139 0.99 17.42 -9.20
C SER A 139 -0.19 16.55 -8.72
N GLY A 140 0.04 15.26 -8.65
CA GLY A 140 -0.87 14.28 -8.09
C GLY A 140 -0.15 12.95 -8.07
N ARG A 141 -0.16 12.23 -6.94
CA ARG A 141 0.57 10.97 -6.80
C ARG A 141 -0.10 9.91 -7.69
N ARG A 142 0.29 9.85 -8.98
CA ARG A 142 -0.08 8.79 -9.92
C ARG A 142 0.34 7.44 -9.34
N ARG A 143 -0.42 6.39 -9.68
CA ARG A 143 0.02 4.99 -9.54
C ARG A 143 1.32 4.82 -10.33
N ASN A 144 2.48 4.98 -9.69
CA ASN A 144 3.76 4.55 -10.26
C ASN A 144 3.89 3.04 -10.00
N GLY A 145 3.21 2.24 -10.82
CA GLY A 145 3.36 0.80 -10.90
C GLY A 145 3.65 0.42 -12.35
N LYS A 146 4.91 0.56 -12.78
CA LYS A 146 5.34 0.38 -14.19
C LYS A 146 5.34 -1.09 -14.68
N TRP A 147 4.68 -2.01 -13.97
CA TRP A 147 4.79 -3.45 -14.18
C TRP A 147 3.41 -4.12 -14.08
N GLY A 148 2.86 -4.57 -15.22
CA GLY A 148 1.58 -5.27 -15.36
C GLY A 148 0.57 -4.55 -16.25
N GLU A 149 -0.35 -5.28 -16.87
CA GLU A 149 -1.45 -4.71 -17.68
C GLU A 149 -2.41 -3.92 -16.78
N ASP A 150 -2.53 -2.60 -16.98
CA ASP A 150 -3.58 -1.77 -16.37
C ASP A 150 -4.89 -1.98 -17.16
N LEU A 151 -5.50 -3.16 -16.99
CA LEU A 151 -6.81 -3.45 -17.59
C LEU A 151 -7.94 -2.67 -16.91
N GLN A 152 -7.71 -2.24 -15.67
CA GLN A 152 -8.67 -1.49 -14.88
C GLN A 152 -8.03 -0.31 -14.14
N GLN A 153 -8.77 0.81 -14.11
CA GLN A 153 -8.42 1.98 -13.33
C GLN A 153 -9.60 2.46 -12.51
N ARG A 154 -9.38 2.74 -11.22
CA ARG A 154 -10.42 3.27 -10.32
C ARG A 154 -10.20 4.74 -10.01
N PHE A 155 -11.28 5.53 -10.09
CA PHE A 155 -11.31 6.95 -9.77
C PHE A 155 -12.35 7.24 -8.69
N ASP A 156 -11.90 7.77 -7.55
CA ASP A 156 -12.81 8.12 -6.47
C ASP A 156 -13.55 9.43 -6.78
N LEU A 157 -14.88 9.41 -6.65
CA LEU A 157 -15.70 10.59 -6.88
C LEU A 157 -15.66 11.53 -5.67
N LYS A 158 -15.62 12.84 -5.94
CA LYS A 158 -15.61 13.86 -4.88
C LYS A 158 -16.98 14.08 -4.23
N GLY A 159 -18.06 13.76 -4.94
CA GLY A 159 -19.43 13.95 -4.47
C GLY A 159 -20.43 13.17 -5.32
N PRO A 160 -21.67 13.00 -4.82
CA PRO A 160 -22.74 12.30 -5.51
C PRO A 160 -23.34 13.14 -6.64
N GLY A 161 -24.19 12.49 -7.44
CA GLY A 161 -25.00 13.11 -8.48
C GLY A 161 -24.58 12.70 -9.90
N PRO A 162 -25.03 13.45 -10.92
CA PRO A 162 -24.71 13.14 -12.30
C PRO A 162 -23.24 13.39 -12.57
N VAL A 163 -22.54 12.34 -13.01
CA VAL A 163 -21.14 12.40 -13.45
C VAL A 163 -21.13 12.27 -14.96
N GLN A 164 -20.70 13.33 -15.63
CA GLN A 164 -20.44 13.31 -17.05
C GLN A 164 -18.99 12.88 -17.28
N ILE A 165 -18.83 11.92 -18.19
CA ILE A 165 -17.55 11.32 -18.56
C ILE A 165 -17.39 11.53 -20.05
N GLU A 166 -16.34 12.26 -20.43
CA GLU A 166 -16.02 12.59 -21.81
C GLU A 166 -14.67 12.01 -22.21
N LEU A 167 -14.65 11.22 -23.28
CA LEU A 167 -13.44 10.70 -23.91
C LEU A 167 -12.81 11.78 -24.79
N THR A 168 -11.83 12.48 -24.22
CA THR A 168 -11.14 13.62 -24.86
C THR A 168 -10.01 13.18 -25.79
N ASN A 169 -9.38 12.03 -25.51
CA ASN A 169 -8.35 11.44 -26.36
C ASN A 169 -8.47 9.92 -26.31
N PHE A 170 -8.32 9.27 -27.46
CA PHE A 170 -8.25 7.83 -27.60
C PHE A 170 -7.40 7.53 -28.84
N SER A 171 -6.21 7.00 -28.62
CA SER A 171 -5.21 6.79 -29.67
C SER A 171 -4.57 5.41 -29.50
N GLY A 172 -4.64 4.58 -30.53
CA GLY A 172 -4.09 3.22 -30.53
C GLY A 172 -5.14 2.14 -30.77
N GLU A 173 -4.69 0.88 -30.88
CA GLU A 173 -5.49 -0.23 -31.42
C GLU A 173 -5.68 -1.40 -30.43
N ALA A 174 -5.12 -1.31 -29.22
CA ALA A 174 -5.22 -2.38 -28.22
C ALA A 174 -6.65 -2.55 -27.65
N ALA A 175 -7.41 -1.46 -27.53
CA ALA A 175 -8.80 -1.48 -27.04
C ALA A 175 -9.79 -0.87 -28.06
N SER A 176 -11.02 -1.39 -28.10
CA SER A 176 -12.13 -0.85 -28.91
C SER A 176 -12.93 0.21 -28.17
N SER A 177 -13.14 -0.02 -26.87
CA SER A 177 -13.96 0.82 -26.00
C SER A 177 -13.49 0.70 -24.55
N LEU A 178 -13.98 1.61 -23.72
CA LEU A 178 -13.82 1.53 -22.27
C LEU A 178 -15.20 1.27 -21.67
N HIS A 179 -15.31 0.22 -20.88
CA HIS A 179 -16.46 -0.05 -20.04
C HIS A 179 -16.32 0.71 -18.74
N ILE A 180 -17.34 1.47 -18.37
CA ILE A 180 -17.34 2.35 -17.20
C ILE A 180 -18.39 1.83 -16.23
N GLU A 181 -17.96 1.51 -15.01
CA GLU A 181 -18.83 1.04 -13.93
C GLU A 181 -18.80 2.01 -12.75
N VAL A 182 -19.95 2.26 -12.15
CA VAL A 182 -20.06 2.98 -10.87
C VAL A 182 -20.14 1.95 -9.74
N ILE A 183 -19.03 1.82 -8.99
CA ILE A 183 -18.88 0.85 -7.92
C ILE A 183 -18.73 1.52 -6.56
N LYS A 184 -18.95 0.77 -5.48
CA LYS A 184 -18.73 1.28 -4.13
C LYS A 184 -17.24 1.61 -3.92
N SER A 185 -16.95 2.80 -3.42
CA SER A 185 -15.58 3.18 -3.07
C SER A 185 -15.07 2.36 -1.88
N PRO A 186 -13.82 1.89 -1.90
CA PRO A 186 -13.16 1.48 -0.68
C PRO A 186 -13.05 2.65 0.31
N PRO A 187 -12.80 2.38 1.60
CA PRO A 187 -12.52 3.43 2.58
C PRO A 187 -11.49 4.44 2.07
N PRO A 188 -11.65 5.73 2.42
CA PRO A 188 -10.78 6.78 1.89
C PRO A 188 -9.34 6.61 2.39
N SER A 189 -8.35 6.85 1.53
CA SER A 189 -6.94 6.57 1.86
C SER A 189 -6.47 7.28 3.12
N TRP A 190 -6.91 8.51 3.38
CA TRP A 190 -6.51 9.26 4.58
C TRP A 190 -6.89 8.54 5.87
N LEU A 191 -8.05 7.87 5.91
CA LEU A 191 -8.51 7.13 7.08
C LEU A 191 -7.64 5.89 7.30
N LEU A 192 -7.29 5.19 6.22
CA LEU A 192 -6.42 4.02 6.27
C LEU A 192 -5.00 4.39 6.72
N TRP A 193 -4.47 5.52 6.22
CA TRP A 193 -3.19 6.08 6.64
C TRP A 193 -3.18 6.41 8.13
N ILE A 194 -4.19 7.11 8.63
CA ILE A 194 -4.30 7.43 10.07
C ILE A 194 -4.34 6.14 10.89
N GLY A 195 -5.19 5.18 10.52
CA GLY A 195 -5.30 3.90 11.21
C GLY A 195 -3.97 3.14 11.25
N ALA A 196 -3.29 3.02 10.11
CA ALA A 196 -2.00 2.32 10.03
C ALA A 196 -0.90 3.01 10.85
N LEU A 197 -0.83 4.35 10.81
CA LEU A 197 0.12 5.11 11.61
C LEU A 197 -0.16 5.02 13.11
N THR A 198 -1.44 5.04 13.51
CA THR A 198 -1.85 4.85 14.92
C THR A 198 -1.46 3.46 15.41
N LEU A 199 -1.73 2.40 14.64
CA LEU A 199 -1.34 1.03 14.99
C LEU A 199 0.20 0.91 15.12
N GLY A 200 0.95 1.47 14.16
CA GLY A 200 2.41 1.53 14.23
C GLY A 200 2.93 2.30 15.44
N ALA A 201 2.29 3.40 15.82
CA ALA A 201 2.67 4.18 17.01
C ALA A 201 2.41 3.41 18.32
N ILE A 202 1.26 2.74 18.43
CA ILE A 202 0.96 1.89 19.59
C ILE A 202 1.97 0.73 19.66
N ALA A 203 2.26 0.09 18.53
CA ALA A 203 3.26 -0.96 18.42
C ALA A 203 4.64 -0.49 18.91
N LEU A 204 5.04 0.72 18.51
CA LEU A 204 6.30 1.34 18.93
C LEU A 204 6.34 1.57 20.45
N VAL A 205 5.24 2.01 21.06
CA VAL A 205 5.17 2.15 22.52
C VAL A 205 5.33 0.80 23.21
N VAL A 206 4.72 -0.27 22.67
CA VAL A 206 4.85 -1.62 23.21
C VAL A 206 6.29 -2.13 23.07
N GLU A 207 6.88 -1.98 21.88
CA GLU A 207 8.27 -2.33 21.57
C GLU A 207 9.24 -1.65 22.53
N ILE A 208 9.12 -0.33 22.69
CA ILE A 208 9.97 0.47 23.60
C ILE A 208 9.81 0.04 25.06
N ARG A 209 8.62 -0.40 25.50
CA ARG A 209 8.39 -0.77 26.90
C ARG A 209 8.77 -2.22 27.23
N HIS A 210 8.57 -3.15 26.31
CA HIS A 210 8.65 -4.59 26.59
C HIS A 210 9.73 -5.31 25.79
N GLY A 211 10.36 -4.65 24.81
CA GLY A 211 11.48 -5.18 24.05
C GLY A 211 11.22 -6.16 22.89
N PRO A 212 10.00 -6.42 22.37
CA PRO A 212 9.86 -7.20 21.13
C PRO A 212 10.44 -6.40 19.97
N THR A 213 11.63 -6.79 19.51
CA THR A 213 12.34 -6.09 18.43
C THR A 213 11.57 -6.14 17.11
N GLN A 214 11.53 -5.00 16.41
CA GLN A 214 10.86 -4.77 15.11
C GLN A 214 9.34 -4.91 15.10
N LEU A 215 8.68 -5.06 16.26
CA LEU A 215 7.22 -5.14 16.34
C LEU A 215 6.53 -3.96 15.63
N ALA A 216 7.03 -2.74 15.84
CA ALA A 216 6.45 -1.54 15.25
C ALA A 216 6.58 -1.50 13.74
N GLY A 217 7.74 -1.90 13.23
CA GLY A 217 8.00 -2.00 11.80
C GLY A 217 7.04 -2.99 11.13
N ASP A 218 6.88 -4.17 11.72
CA ASP A 218 6.04 -5.24 11.16
C ASP A 218 4.56 -4.89 11.20
N VAL A 219 4.07 -4.38 12.33
CA VAL A 219 2.67 -3.95 12.48
C VAL A 219 2.35 -2.81 11.53
N ALA A 220 3.23 -1.81 11.43
CA ALA A 220 3.04 -0.70 10.50
C ALA A 220 3.07 -1.18 9.04
N MET A 221 4.01 -2.06 8.68
CA MET A 221 4.11 -2.63 7.33
C MET A 221 2.83 -3.35 6.94
N VAL A 222 2.33 -4.27 7.78
CA VAL A 222 1.12 -5.05 7.47
C VAL A 222 -0.11 -4.14 7.44
N ALA A 223 -0.23 -3.16 8.34
CA ALA A 223 -1.35 -2.22 8.32
C ALA A 223 -1.32 -1.32 7.07
N LEU A 224 -0.14 -0.81 6.70
CA LEU A 224 0.09 0.00 5.50
C LEU A 224 -0.10 -0.81 4.22
N TYR A 225 0.14 -2.12 4.25
CA TYR A 225 -0.15 -2.97 3.10
C TYR A 225 -1.61 -2.87 2.68
N GLY A 226 -2.56 -2.78 3.64
CA GLY A 226 -3.95 -2.46 3.33
C GLY A 226 -4.14 -1.11 2.63
N VAL A 227 -3.40 -0.07 3.01
CA VAL A 227 -3.44 1.24 2.34
C VAL A 227 -2.99 1.12 0.87
N PHE A 228 -1.90 0.38 0.64
CA PHE A 228 -1.36 0.21 -0.71
C PHE A 228 -2.17 -0.77 -1.55
N LEU A 229 -2.84 -1.76 -0.95
CA LEU A 229 -3.83 -2.58 -1.64
C LEU A 229 -5.01 -1.74 -2.11
N ARG A 230 -5.48 -0.80 -1.27
CA ARG A 230 -6.52 0.14 -1.66
C ARG A 230 -6.09 0.93 -2.89
N ASP A 231 -4.93 1.57 -2.87
CA ASP A 231 -4.52 2.43 -3.98
C ASP A 231 -4.02 1.65 -5.21
N GLY A 232 -3.43 0.47 -5.01
CA GLY A 232 -2.67 -0.25 -6.02
C GLY A 232 -3.36 -1.44 -6.67
N VAL A 233 -4.50 -1.92 -6.13
CA VAL A 233 -5.18 -3.11 -6.64
C VAL A 233 -6.57 -2.77 -7.20
N THR A 234 -6.96 -3.46 -8.27
CA THR A 234 -8.27 -3.48 -8.91
C THR A 234 -8.76 -4.94 -9.10
N PRO A 235 -10.07 -5.19 -9.29
CA PRO A 235 -10.63 -6.54 -9.38
C PRO A 235 -9.95 -7.47 -10.39
N VAL A 236 -9.55 -6.93 -11.54
CA VAL A 236 -8.94 -7.70 -12.64
C VAL A 236 -7.42 -7.79 -12.51
N ASP A 237 -6.82 -7.24 -11.45
CA ASP A 237 -5.37 -7.30 -11.27
C ASP A 237 -4.84 -8.70 -10.97
N SER A 238 -3.63 -8.96 -11.47
CA SER A 238 -2.89 -10.18 -11.17
C SER A 238 -2.44 -10.24 -9.71
N PHE A 239 -2.18 -11.46 -9.23
CA PHE A 239 -1.62 -11.71 -7.90
C PHE A 239 -0.27 -11.00 -7.66
N GLN A 240 0.47 -10.70 -8.74
CA GLN A 240 1.75 -9.98 -8.66
C GLN A 240 1.55 -8.55 -8.17
N ARG A 241 0.52 -7.83 -8.66
CA ARG A 241 0.22 -6.46 -8.19
C ARG A 241 -0.16 -6.42 -6.72
N VAL A 242 -0.90 -7.45 -6.29
CA VAL A 242 -1.23 -7.67 -4.88
C VAL A 242 0.05 -7.85 -4.05
N ALA A 243 1.03 -8.63 -4.53
CA ALA A 243 2.32 -8.76 -3.86
C ALA A 243 3.13 -7.45 -3.86
N PHE A 244 3.14 -6.72 -4.98
CA PHE A 244 3.92 -5.48 -5.12
C PHE A 244 3.43 -4.34 -4.22
N ALA A 245 2.14 -4.31 -3.87
CA ALA A 245 1.64 -3.36 -2.88
C ALA A 245 2.33 -3.51 -1.50
N ALA A 246 2.96 -4.66 -1.21
CA ALA A 246 3.73 -4.85 0.02
C ALA A 246 5.07 -4.10 0.02
N ALA A 247 5.67 -3.82 -1.14
CA ALA A 247 6.96 -3.14 -1.24
C ALA A 247 6.94 -1.69 -0.71
N PRO A 248 6.04 -0.79 -1.16
CA PRO A 248 5.95 0.54 -0.57
C PRO A 248 5.48 0.49 0.90
N ALA A 249 4.67 -0.51 1.27
CA ALA A 249 4.30 -0.74 2.66
C ALA A 249 5.51 -1.06 3.54
N ALA A 250 6.42 -1.91 3.06
CA ALA A 250 7.67 -2.26 3.72
C ALA A 250 8.60 -1.06 3.83
N LEU A 251 8.77 -0.28 2.76
CA LEU A 251 9.58 0.94 2.78
C LEU A 251 9.13 1.93 3.85
N VAL A 252 7.82 2.15 3.97
CA VAL A 252 7.27 3.09 4.96
C VAL A 252 7.25 2.47 6.36
N GLY A 253 6.75 1.24 6.49
CA GLY A 253 6.62 0.52 7.75
C GLY A 253 7.97 0.27 8.41
N TRP A 254 8.84 -0.49 7.75
CA TRP A 254 10.18 -0.76 8.28
C TRP A 254 11.06 0.49 8.26
N GLY A 255 11.03 1.27 7.18
CA GLY A 255 11.90 2.44 7.06
C GLY A 255 11.66 3.51 8.12
N ILE A 256 10.40 3.81 8.46
CA ILE A 256 10.09 4.83 9.47
C ILE A 256 10.10 4.23 10.87
N PHE A 257 9.31 3.17 11.12
CA PHE A 257 9.08 2.69 12.49
C PHE A 257 10.26 1.89 13.04
N ALA A 258 10.92 1.05 12.22
CA ALA A 258 12.09 0.30 12.69
C ALA A 258 13.30 1.24 12.92
N SER A 259 13.43 2.31 12.12
CA SER A 259 14.47 3.34 12.34
C SER A 259 14.28 4.06 13.67
N ILE A 260 13.03 4.37 14.06
CA ILE A 260 12.74 5.01 15.35
C ILE A 260 13.08 4.06 16.49
N GLY A 261 12.66 2.79 16.41
CA GLY A 261 13.02 1.75 17.40
C GLY A 261 14.54 1.64 17.58
N TYR A 262 15.28 1.53 16.48
CA TYR A 262 16.74 1.48 16.48
C TYR A 262 17.39 2.70 17.16
N LEU A 263 16.89 3.92 16.89
CA LEU A 263 17.42 5.14 17.52
C LEU A 263 17.18 5.17 19.03
N VAL A 264 16.03 4.67 19.50
CA VAL A 264 15.70 4.60 20.93
C VAL A 264 16.61 3.59 21.63
N ASP A 265 16.76 2.40 21.07
CA ASP A 265 17.64 1.36 21.63
C ASP A 265 19.10 1.81 21.67
N ARG A 266 19.55 2.49 20.61
CA ARG A 266 20.91 3.07 20.56
C ARG A 266 21.13 4.12 21.65
N LYS A 267 20.12 4.94 21.98
CA LYS A 267 20.21 5.90 23.10
C LYS A 267 20.29 5.19 24.44
N ARG A 268 19.43 4.21 24.69
CA ARG A 268 19.44 3.41 25.93
C ARG A 268 20.74 2.67 26.15
N ALA A 269 21.29 2.04 25.11
CA ALA A 269 22.57 1.36 25.18
C ALA A 269 23.72 2.32 25.52
N ARG A 270 23.68 3.57 25.03
CA ARG A 270 24.66 4.60 25.38
C ARG A 270 24.53 5.05 26.83
N GLU A 271 23.30 5.23 27.32
CA GLU A 271 23.04 5.62 28.71
C GLU A 271 23.45 4.52 29.69
N ALA A 272 23.15 3.26 29.39
CA ALA A 272 23.58 2.11 30.19
C ALA A 272 25.11 2.04 30.30
N ARG A 273 25.83 2.18 29.17
CA ARG A 273 27.30 2.20 29.17
C ARG A 273 27.89 3.39 29.94
N LYS A 274 27.22 4.55 29.94
CA LYS A 274 27.66 5.69 30.74
C LYS A 274 27.47 5.41 32.24
N ALA A 275 26.30 4.90 32.62
CA ALA A 275 26.01 4.54 34.00
C ALA A 275 26.96 3.45 34.54
N GLU A 276 27.30 2.44 33.72
CA GLU A 276 28.29 1.42 34.08
C GLU A 276 29.69 2.02 34.30
N ARG A 277 30.11 2.95 33.43
CA ARG A 277 31.40 3.65 33.59
C ARG A 277 31.42 4.52 34.84
N GLU A 278 30.33 5.22 35.13
CA GLU A 278 30.20 6.04 36.35
C GLU A 278 30.27 5.17 37.60
N ARG A 279 29.55 4.04 37.63
CA ARG A 279 29.63 3.07 38.74
C ARG A 279 31.05 2.50 38.91
N ALA A 280 31.71 2.11 37.83
CA ALA A 280 33.08 1.60 37.87
C ALA A 280 34.08 2.68 38.38
N LEU A 281 33.88 3.95 38.00
CA LEU A 281 34.70 5.06 38.49
C LEU A 281 34.45 5.36 39.97
N GLU A 282 33.20 5.28 40.43
CA GLU A 282 32.85 5.42 41.85
C GLU A 282 33.47 4.30 42.70
N GLU A 283 33.38 3.05 42.25
CA GLU A 283 34.02 1.90 42.91
C GLU A 283 35.54 2.07 43.01
N GLN A 284 36.19 2.54 41.93
CA GLN A 284 37.64 2.83 41.96
C GLN A 284 37.99 3.95 42.95
N ARG A 285 37.20 5.03 42.99
CA ARG A 285 37.41 6.12 43.96
C ARG A 285 37.25 5.64 45.40
N GLN A 286 36.25 4.81 45.68
CA GLN A 286 36.03 4.23 47.01
C GLN A 286 37.19 3.31 47.43
N LEU A 287 37.70 2.49 46.50
CA LEU A 287 38.88 1.65 46.72
C LEU A 287 40.13 2.48 47.00
N GLU A 288 40.38 3.54 46.23
CA GLU A 288 41.52 4.45 46.45
C GLU A 288 41.45 5.18 47.80
N GLU A 289 40.27 5.66 48.19
CA GLU A 289 40.08 6.30 49.50
C GLU A 289 40.29 5.30 50.66
N ALA A 290 39.81 4.07 50.52
CA ALA A 290 40.02 3.02 51.52
C ALA A 290 41.52 2.68 51.66
N LEU A 291 42.25 2.58 50.55
CA LEU A 291 43.70 2.38 50.54
C LEU A 291 44.46 3.57 51.16
N ARG A 292 44.06 4.80 50.85
CA ARG A 292 44.64 6.01 51.46
C ARG A 292 44.40 6.06 52.97
N LYS A 293 43.20 5.71 53.45
CA LYS A 293 42.90 5.62 54.88
C LYS A 293 43.73 4.56 55.59
N ARG A 294 43.97 3.40 54.96
CA ARG A 294 44.85 2.35 55.49
C ARG A 294 46.31 2.78 55.57
N ARG A 295 46.82 3.53 54.61
CA ARG A 295 48.22 4.04 54.62
C ARG A 295 48.47 5.14 55.66
N ARG A 296 47.42 5.76 56.20
CA ARG A 296 47.52 6.84 57.21
C ARG A 296 47.37 6.35 58.66
N ARG A 297 47.02 5.09 58.86
CA ARG A 297 47.03 4.42 60.18
C ARG A 297 48.33 3.63 60.31
#